data_AF-A0A4W2G7X5-F1
#
_entry.id   AF-A0A4W2G7X5-F1
#
_cell.length_a   1.000
_cell.length_b   1.000
_cell.length_c   1.000
_cell.angle_alpha   90.00
_cell.angle_beta   90.00
_cell.angle_gamma   90.00
#
_symmetry.space_group_name_H-M   'P 1'
#
loop_
_entity.id
_entity.type
_entity.pdbx_description
1 polymer ?
#
loop_
_entity_poly.entity_id
_entity_poly.type
_entity_poly.pdbx_seq_one_letter_code
_entity_poly.pdbx_strand_id
1 'polypeptide(L)'
;MPSLGFPARCPARPWPSAERGGVGGGAGGVARPPRGSCRRSPRPLGEEAKLRRRRRGRVRRGRGLWEGGARRTSPALARATREPRGSPVPHLAIRSALLPRARLLLSPPVSASSLHPGCIHRHPSASKSERWCAGPQGASSSGPRLGLGGGTGGSMDTKRCFANRFDDYQGSLLAGQCEEAVAPLVTATIERILQELPPLGGGPEGRGAAAAASSCQWGLYGGVAGVAYMLYHVSQSPLFAGARERYLRLAKRLIDACARAEEWGEPDADTRAAFLLGGAGVYAVATLVYHALGRPDYVQPLGKFRALCAVCAPVSFLECGSDELFVGRAGYLCAALVLKQKLAQEVLTPAQIKSICQAILDSGKQYAMKKRKPFPLMYSYYGTEYLGAAHGLSSILQMLLSYHEHLKPSDQELVWQSVDFLMEQEQNCNWPPELGEAIERENELVHWCHGAPGIAYLFAKAYLVSKKPQYLDTCIRCGELTWQKGLLKKGPGICHGVAGSAYVFLLLYRLTGNSKYIYRAQRFAEFLFTEEFKAGSRVLESIYSLYEGFSGTVCFLIDLLQPNQAEFPLFSVFV
;
A
#
# COMPACT_ATOMS: atom_id res chain seq x y z
N MET A 1 58.65 26.68 -14.28
CA MET A 1 58.99 25.23 -14.22
C MET A 1 58.66 24.71 -12.84
N PRO A 2 58.42 23.41 -12.65
CA PRO A 2 57.62 22.44 -13.45
C PRO A 2 56.16 22.41 -12.88
N SER A 3 55.07 22.06 -13.55
CA SER A 3 54.71 21.00 -14.52
C SER A 3 54.75 19.57 -13.96
N LEU A 4 53.57 18.98 -13.73
CA LEU A 4 53.17 17.54 -13.77
C LEU A 4 51.84 17.39 -12.98
N GLY A 5 50.82 16.62 -13.38
CA GLY A 5 50.67 15.87 -14.63
C GLY A 5 49.93 14.53 -14.43
N PHE A 6 48.63 14.55 -14.17
CA PHE A 6 47.83 13.31 -14.06
C PHE A 6 47.62 12.62 -15.43
N PRO A 7 47.95 11.33 -15.59
CA PRO A 7 47.47 10.49 -16.68
C PRO A 7 46.13 9.81 -16.32
N ALA A 8 45.40 9.32 -17.32
CA ALA A 8 44.11 8.65 -17.13
C ALA A 8 43.88 7.46 -18.07
N ARG A 9 43.01 6.54 -17.64
CA ARG A 9 42.26 5.51 -18.40
C ARG A 9 42.97 4.30 -19.03
N CYS A 10 42.48 3.11 -18.60
CA CYS A 10 42.17 1.92 -19.43
C CYS A 10 43.35 1.09 -20.01
N PRO A 11 43.13 -0.12 -20.57
CA PRO A 11 41.88 -0.92 -20.71
C PRO A 11 41.93 -2.27 -19.94
N ALA A 12 41.32 -3.35 -20.44
CA ALA A 12 40.94 -4.54 -19.64
C ALA A 12 41.27 -5.91 -20.28
N ARG A 13 41.31 -6.96 -19.42
CA ARG A 13 41.34 -8.42 -19.74
C ARG A 13 42.67 -8.93 -20.41
N PRO A 14 42.96 -10.25 -20.47
CA PRO A 14 42.07 -11.42 -20.30
C PRO A 14 42.55 -12.54 -19.33
N TRP A 15 41.83 -13.67 -19.37
CA TRP A 15 42.18 -14.99 -18.82
C TRP A 15 43.52 -15.53 -19.36
N PRO A 16 44.11 -16.51 -18.64
CA PRO A 16 44.69 -17.67 -19.31
C PRO A 16 44.08 -19.00 -18.83
N SER A 17 44.12 -20.01 -19.71
CA SER A 17 43.85 -21.42 -19.40
C SER A 17 45.15 -22.20 -19.21
N ALA A 18 45.05 -23.48 -18.82
CA ALA A 18 46.18 -24.36 -18.51
C ALA A 18 47.18 -24.54 -19.67
N GLU A 19 48.44 -24.86 -19.35
CA GLU A 19 49.02 -26.22 -19.52
C GLU A 19 50.55 -26.32 -19.23
N ARG A 20 50.97 -27.46 -18.65
CA ARG A 20 52.32 -28.11 -18.67
C ARG A 20 53.55 -27.30 -18.14
N GLY A 21 54.57 -27.91 -17.51
CA GLY A 21 54.74 -29.30 -17.05
C GLY A 21 56.21 -29.65 -16.70
N GLY A 22 56.42 -30.73 -15.92
CA GLY A 22 57.75 -31.27 -15.55
C GLY A 22 58.29 -30.78 -14.19
N VAL A 23 59.18 -31.49 -13.47
CA VAL A 23 59.83 -32.81 -13.69
C VAL A 23 60.16 -33.46 -12.32
N GLY A 24 60.13 -34.80 -12.20
CA GLY A 24 61.08 -35.53 -11.33
C GLY A 24 60.54 -36.54 -10.29
N GLY A 25 60.63 -37.84 -10.61
CA GLY A 25 60.81 -38.97 -9.66
C GLY A 25 59.67 -39.37 -8.70
N GLY A 26 59.31 -40.65 -8.53
CA GLY A 26 59.77 -41.88 -9.20
C GLY A 26 59.19 -43.18 -8.59
N ALA A 27 59.62 -44.33 -9.14
CA ALA A 27 59.46 -45.70 -8.63
C ALA A 27 58.06 -46.39 -8.62
N GLY A 28 57.80 -47.20 -9.66
CA GLY A 28 57.07 -48.49 -9.61
C GLY A 28 55.51 -48.48 -9.57
N GLY A 29 54.78 -49.28 -10.38
CA GLY A 29 55.15 -50.04 -11.58
C GLY A 29 54.27 -51.29 -11.85
N VAL A 30 53.82 -51.48 -13.12
CA VAL A 30 53.38 -52.77 -13.75
C VAL A 30 52.03 -53.35 -13.20
N ALA A 31 51.00 -53.81 -13.95
CA ALA A 31 50.71 -53.97 -15.40
C ALA A 31 49.18 -53.81 -15.72
N ARG A 32 48.76 -54.11 -16.96
CA ARG A 32 47.37 -54.11 -17.52
C ARG A 32 46.87 -55.56 -17.81
N PRO A 33 45.64 -55.80 -18.33
CA PRO A 33 44.29 -55.34 -17.94
C PRO A 33 43.43 -56.52 -17.38
N PRO A 34 42.61 -57.37 -18.09
CA PRO A 34 41.85 -57.31 -19.37
C PRO A 34 40.32 -57.69 -19.34
N ARG A 35 39.56 -57.14 -20.31
CA ARG A 35 38.31 -57.69 -20.97
C ARG A 35 36.97 -57.84 -20.20
N GLY A 36 35.88 -57.73 -20.98
CA GLY A 36 34.53 -58.24 -20.70
C GLY A 36 33.43 -57.16 -20.55
N SER A 37 32.20 -57.27 -21.08
CA SER A 37 31.67 -57.62 -22.42
C SER A 37 30.15 -57.79 -22.32
N CYS A 38 29.38 -57.38 -23.34
CA CYS A 38 27.91 -57.48 -23.46
C CYS A 38 27.08 -56.62 -22.47
N ARG A 39 25.97 -55.94 -22.78
CA ARG A 39 25.00 -55.76 -23.90
C ARG A 39 23.57 -56.17 -23.52
N ARG A 40 22.63 -55.25 -23.81
CA ARG A 40 21.18 -55.40 -24.09
C ARG A 40 20.18 -55.57 -22.93
N SER A 41 19.34 -54.56 -22.79
CA SER A 41 17.92 -54.66 -22.41
C SER A 41 17.08 -55.34 -23.52
N PRO A 42 15.84 -55.75 -23.23
CA PRO A 42 14.68 -54.92 -23.66
C PRO A 42 13.50 -54.86 -22.65
N ARG A 43 12.44 -54.14 -23.02
CA ARG A 43 11.10 -54.05 -22.35
C ARG A 43 10.13 -55.14 -22.92
N PRO A 44 8.79 -55.12 -22.69
CA PRO A 44 7.93 -54.75 -21.54
C PRO A 44 6.91 -55.89 -21.18
N LEU A 45 5.91 -55.60 -20.32
CA LEU A 45 4.47 -56.03 -20.33
C LEU A 45 3.93 -56.47 -18.95
N GLY A 46 2.61 -56.33 -18.73
CA GLY A 46 1.88 -56.86 -17.57
C GLY A 46 0.64 -56.04 -17.14
N GLU A 47 -0.56 -56.49 -17.50
CA GLU A 47 -1.84 -55.99 -16.96
C GLU A 47 -2.39 -56.92 -15.86
N GLU A 48 -3.22 -56.41 -14.94
CA GLU A 48 -4.62 -56.87 -14.73
C GLU A 48 -5.30 -56.15 -13.54
N ALA A 49 -6.62 -56.30 -13.40
CA ALA A 49 -7.43 -55.60 -12.39
C ALA A 49 -8.41 -56.52 -11.62
N LYS A 50 -8.78 -56.13 -10.39
CA LYS A 50 -10.03 -56.50 -9.68
C LYS A 50 -10.34 -55.41 -8.63
N LEU A 51 -11.33 -54.54 -8.78
CA LEU A 51 -12.80 -54.74 -8.80
C LEU A 51 -13.42 -55.07 -7.42
N ARG A 52 -14.09 -54.08 -6.80
CA ARG A 52 -15.22 -54.31 -5.86
C ARG A 52 -16.42 -53.42 -6.20
N ARG A 53 -17.62 -53.87 -5.82
CA ARG A 53 -18.91 -53.40 -6.38
C ARG A 53 -19.66 -52.39 -5.50
N ARG A 54 -20.19 -51.38 -6.19
CA ARG A 54 -21.49 -50.68 -5.98
C ARG A 54 -22.47 -51.28 -4.95
N ARG A 55 -23.17 -50.38 -4.26
CA ARG A 55 -24.66 -50.40 -4.16
C ARG A 55 -25.25 -49.07 -4.66
N ARG A 56 -26.52 -49.08 -5.06
CA ARG A 56 -27.32 -47.91 -5.48
C ARG A 56 -28.63 -47.89 -4.70
N GLY A 57 -29.10 -46.70 -4.30
CA GLY A 57 -30.52 -46.43 -4.03
C GLY A 57 -31.18 -45.72 -5.23
N ARG A 58 -32.50 -45.86 -5.44
CA ARG A 58 -33.22 -45.24 -6.57
C ARG A 58 -34.74 -45.18 -6.34
N VAL A 59 -35.33 -43.99 -6.44
CA VAL A 59 -36.79 -43.75 -6.56
C VAL A 59 -36.97 -42.64 -7.62
N ARG A 60 -37.46 -42.94 -8.83
CA ARG A 60 -38.82 -42.66 -9.37
C ARG A 60 -39.34 -41.24 -8.99
N ARG A 61 -39.43 -40.27 -9.91
CA ARG A 61 -40.28 -40.08 -11.14
C ARG A 61 -41.69 -39.53 -10.87
N GLY A 62 -41.94 -38.30 -11.34
CA GLY A 62 -43.24 -37.74 -11.75
C GLY A 62 -43.15 -37.17 -13.19
N ARG A 63 -44.25 -36.68 -13.77
CA ARG A 63 -44.33 -36.15 -15.17
C ARG A 63 -45.23 -34.89 -15.27
N GLY A 64 -45.08 -34.12 -16.36
CA GLY A 64 -45.86 -32.93 -16.75
C GLY A 64 -44.90 -31.80 -17.13
N LEU A 65 -44.60 -31.40 -18.39
CA LEU A 65 -45.27 -31.32 -19.72
C LEU A 65 -46.21 -30.12 -19.94
N TRP A 66 -46.08 -29.55 -21.15
CA TRP A 66 -46.72 -28.34 -21.71
C TRP A 66 -46.28 -26.99 -21.10
N GLU A 67 -46.44 -25.86 -21.80
CA GLU A 67 -45.98 -25.42 -23.15
C GLU A 67 -46.48 -23.97 -23.38
N GLY A 68 -45.75 -23.16 -24.15
CA GLY A 68 -46.15 -21.79 -24.49
C GLY A 68 -46.11 -20.77 -23.32
N GLY A 69 -46.13 -19.46 -23.57
CA GLY A 69 -46.03 -18.78 -24.87
C GLY A 69 -46.21 -17.26 -24.75
N ALA A 70 -45.38 -16.50 -25.48
CA ALA A 70 -45.53 -15.08 -25.84
C ALA A 70 -45.69 -13.98 -24.75
N ARG A 71 -44.78 -12.99 -24.85
CA ARG A 71 -45.02 -11.52 -24.83
C ARG A 71 -46.02 -10.94 -23.81
N ARG A 72 -45.52 -10.17 -22.84
CA ARG A 72 -46.30 -9.11 -22.17
C ARG A 72 -46.00 -7.74 -22.80
N THR A 73 -47.06 -6.96 -23.02
CA THR A 73 -47.04 -5.56 -23.43
C THR A 73 -47.16 -4.64 -22.22
N SER A 74 -46.49 -3.49 -22.25
CA SER A 74 -46.91 -2.30 -21.50
C SER A 74 -48.03 -1.59 -22.29
N PRO A 75 -48.90 -0.79 -21.63
CA PRO A 75 -48.54 0.61 -21.38
C PRO A 75 -48.99 1.14 -20.00
N ALA A 76 -48.66 2.40 -19.72
CA ALA A 76 -49.00 3.11 -18.48
C ALA A 76 -50.30 3.93 -18.61
N LEU A 77 -50.85 4.36 -17.47
CA LEU A 77 -51.79 5.50 -17.35
C LEU A 77 -51.79 6.05 -15.92
N ALA A 78 -52.27 7.28 -15.72
CA ALA A 78 -52.04 8.07 -14.50
C ALA A 78 -53.27 8.83 -13.99
N ARG A 79 -53.32 9.08 -12.68
CA ARG A 79 -54.08 10.10 -11.91
C ARG A 79 -53.77 9.88 -10.40
N ALA A 80 -53.99 10.77 -9.42
CA ALA A 80 -53.93 12.24 -9.26
C ALA A 80 -54.91 12.64 -8.12
N THR A 81 -54.47 13.52 -7.19
CA THR A 81 -55.23 14.07 -6.03
C THR A 81 -55.54 13.06 -4.89
N ARG A 82 -55.76 13.44 -3.61
CA ARG A 82 -55.98 14.77 -2.98
C ARG A 82 -55.53 14.80 -1.49
N GLU A 83 -55.44 15.98 -0.88
CA GLU A 83 -55.19 16.20 0.58
C GLU A 83 -56.33 15.67 1.48
N PRO A 84 -56.10 15.58 2.81
CA PRO A 84 -56.84 16.48 3.72
C PRO A 84 -55.94 17.32 4.65
N ARG A 85 -56.51 18.35 5.31
CA ARG A 85 -55.83 19.34 6.17
C ARG A 85 -56.34 19.35 7.61
N GLY A 86 -55.50 19.85 8.53
CA GLY A 86 -55.88 20.35 9.86
C GLY A 86 -54.66 20.47 10.78
N SER A 87 -54.09 21.65 11.03
CA SER A 87 -54.54 22.69 12.00
C SER A 87 -53.76 22.60 13.34
N PRO A 88 -53.51 23.71 14.08
CA PRO A 88 -52.11 24.06 14.32
C PRO A 88 -51.66 24.37 15.78
N VAL A 89 -50.34 24.20 16.02
CA VAL A 89 -49.44 25.01 16.88
C VAL A 89 -49.71 25.05 18.41
N PRO A 90 -48.71 24.69 19.25
CA PRO A 90 -47.94 25.74 19.95
C PRO A 90 -46.41 25.65 19.73
N HIS A 91 -45.73 26.80 19.78
CA HIS A 91 -44.27 26.85 19.93
C HIS A 91 -43.86 26.55 21.38
N LEU A 92 -42.82 25.71 21.56
CA LEU A 92 -41.96 25.78 22.75
C LEU A 92 -40.53 26.13 22.33
N ALA A 93 -40.02 27.25 22.83
CA ALA A 93 -38.67 27.71 22.57
C ALA A 93 -37.66 27.05 23.53
N ILE A 94 -37.11 25.90 23.16
CA ILE A 94 -35.94 25.34 23.85
C ILE A 94 -34.70 26.12 23.40
N ARG A 95 -34.09 26.87 24.32
CA ARG A 95 -32.88 27.66 24.07
C ARG A 95 -31.70 26.75 23.71
N SER A 96 -31.09 26.96 22.54
CA SER A 96 -29.92 26.24 22.03
C SER A 96 -28.61 26.69 22.71
N ALA A 97 -28.50 26.48 24.02
CA ALA A 97 -27.25 26.67 24.75
C ALA A 97 -26.32 25.46 24.54
N LEU A 98 -25.48 25.46 23.49
CA LEU A 98 -24.19 24.74 23.40
C LEU A 98 -23.39 25.00 22.10
N LEU A 99 -23.16 26.28 21.77
CA LEU A 99 -22.04 26.72 20.92
C LEU A 99 -21.21 27.67 21.78
N PRO A 100 -20.00 27.27 22.26
CA PRO A 100 -18.86 27.15 21.36
C PRO A 100 -17.81 26.06 21.74
N ARG A 101 -17.49 25.13 20.82
CA ARG A 101 -16.25 24.31 20.93
C ARG A 101 -15.40 24.18 19.64
N ALA A 102 -15.96 24.46 18.46
CA ALA A 102 -15.20 24.40 17.20
C ALA A 102 -14.11 25.48 17.01
N ARG A 103 -14.09 26.56 17.82
CA ARG A 103 -13.18 27.71 17.65
C ARG A 103 -11.91 27.71 18.52
N LEU A 104 -11.68 26.68 19.32
CA LEU A 104 -10.56 26.63 20.30
C LEU A 104 -9.51 25.54 20.02
N LEU A 105 -9.60 24.85 18.86
CA LEU A 105 -8.79 23.66 18.56
C LEU A 105 -7.47 23.96 17.81
N LEU A 106 -7.17 25.23 17.54
CA LEU A 106 -6.00 25.69 16.75
C LEU A 106 -5.35 26.93 17.39
N SER A 107 -4.50 26.70 18.40
CA SER A 107 -3.59 27.71 18.96
C SER A 107 -2.15 27.18 18.88
N PRO A 108 -1.16 27.98 18.48
CA PRO A 108 0.25 27.56 18.49
C PRO A 108 0.80 27.53 19.93
N PRO A 109 1.78 26.65 20.24
CA PRO A 109 2.50 26.70 21.51
C PRO A 109 3.40 27.93 21.58
N VAL A 110 3.49 28.56 22.75
CA VAL A 110 4.34 29.74 22.99
C VAL A 110 5.80 29.30 23.06
N SER A 111 6.67 29.94 22.28
CA SER A 111 8.11 29.66 22.27
C SER A 111 8.82 30.25 23.49
N ALA A 112 9.58 29.42 24.21
CA ALA A 112 10.59 29.86 25.18
C ALA A 112 11.99 29.64 24.59
N SER A 113 12.79 30.70 24.49
CA SER A 113 14.11 30.69 23.84
C SER A 113 15.25 30.86 24.84
N SER A 114 16.27 30.01 24.76
CA SER A 114 17.61 30.30 25.27
C SER A 114 18.67 29.68 24.36
N LEU A 115 19.80 30.38 24.21
CA LEU A 115 20.92 30.03 23.33
C LEU A 115 22.19 29.94 24.17
N HIS A 116 23.04 28.95 23.89
CA HIS A 116 24.48 29.20 23.72
C HIS A 116 25.16 28.05 22.95
N PRO A 117 26.33 28.30 22.30
CA PRO A 117 26.88 27.41 21.28
C PRO A 117 28.12 26.60 21.73
N GLY A 118 28.45 25.58 20.92
CA GLY A 118 29.85 25.18 20.72
C GLY A 118 30.16 23.70 20.94
N CYS A 119 30.34 22.96 19.84
CA CYS A 119 31.60 22.24 19.57
C CYS A 119 31.63 21.69 18.14
N ILE A 120 32.83 21.63 17.54
CA ILE A 120 33.05 21.15 16.16
C ILE A 120 33.76 19.80 16.20
N HIS A 121 33.15 18.75 15.64
CA HIS A 121 33.86 17.51 15.30
C HIS A 121 33.53 17.03 13.88
N ARG A 122 34.50 16.36 13.25
CA ARG A 122 34.50 16.04 11.82
C ARG A 122 33.69 14.79 11.51
N HIS A 123 32.90 14.83 10.45
CA HIS A 123 32.17 13.70 9.91
C HIS A 123 33.03 12.87 8.92
N PRO A 124 33.03 11.52 9.02
CA PRO A 124 33.10 10.64 7.87
C PRO A 124 31.72 10.55 7.17
N SER A 125 31.71 10.07 5.93
CA SER A 125 30.59 10.18 4.98
C SER A 125 29.73 8.92 4.84
N ALA A 126 28.66 9.06 4.04
CA ALA A 126 27.71 8.05 3.52
C ALA A 126 26.42 7.73 4.32
N SER A 127 25.33 7.62 3.55
CA SER A 127 23.99 7.03 3.79
C SER A 127 23.40 6.97 5.21
N LYS A 128 22.38 7.81 5.47
CA LYS A 128 21.44 7.67 6.60
C LYS A 128 19.94 7.88 6.29
N SER A 129 19.58 8.19 5.04
CA SER A 129 18.23 8.63 4.65
C SER A 129 17.17 7.52 4.50
N GLU A 130 17.55 6.24 4.38
CA GLU A 130 16.61 5.15 4.04
C GLU A 130 16.20 4.27 5.24
N ARG A 131 16.79 4.48 6.43
CA ARG A 131 16.62 3.59 7.60
C ARG A 131 15.37 3.92 8.45
N TRP A 132 14.23 4.18 7.80
CA TRP A 132 13.00 4.66 8.45
C TRP A 132 11.88 3.64 8.60
N CYS A 133 11.91 2.51 7.87
CA CYS A 133 10.94 1.43 8.03
C CYS A 133 11.48 0.16 8.74
N ALA A 134 12.80 -0.05 8.77
CA ALA A 134 13.43 -1.19 9.46
C ALA A 134 14.66 -0.76 10.27
N GLY A 135 14.76 -1.23 11.52
CA GLY A 135 15.88 -0.93 12.43
C GLY A 135 15.59 -1.34 13.89
N PRO A 136 16.33 -2.31 14.46
CA PRO A 136 16.11 -2.76 15.84
C PRO A 136 16.75 -1.80 16.86
N GLN A 137 16.20 -1.77 18.08
CA GLN A 137 16.83 -1.13 19.24
C GLN A 137 16.78 -2.09 20.44
N GLY A 138 17.90 -2.77 20.68
CA GLY A 138 18.12 -3.60 21.86
C GLY A 138 19.24 -3.03 22.72
N ALA A 139 18.93 -2.63 23.95
CA ALA A 139 19.88 -2.37 25.02
C ALA A 139 19.16 -2.54 26.36
N SER A 140 19.31 -3.70 27.01
CA SER A 140 18.68 -4.01 28.28
C SER A 140 19.56 -3.60 29.46
N SER A 141 19.00 -2.80 30.38
CA SER A 141 19.54 -2.64 31.74
C SER A 141 18.62 -3.36 32.72
N SER A 142 19.14 -4.42 33.34
CA SER A 142 18.41 -5.22 34.32
C SER A 142 18.51 -4.61 35.72
N GLY A 143 17.37 -4.58 36.43
CA GLY A 143 17.30 -4.18 37.82
C GLY A 143 16.03 -4.75 38.46
N PRO A 144 16.12 -5.52 39.55
CA PRO A 144 14.95 -6.19 40.12
C PRO A 144 14.07 -5.20 40.89
N ARG A 145 12.75 -5.34 40.74
CA ARG A 145 11.78 -4.82 41.71
C ARG A 145 10.75 -5.90 42.03
N LEU A 146 10.54 -6.12 43.32
CA LEU A 146 9.52 -7.02 43.86
C LEU A 146 8.13 -6.39 43.61
N GLY A 147 7.15 -7.23 43.24
CA GLY A 147 5.78 -6.77 42.93
C GLY A 147 4.83 -6.82 44.13
N LEU A 148 3.61 -6.34 43.92
CA LEU A 148 2.45 -6.52 44.81
C LEU A 148 1.14 -6.21 44.04
N GLY A 149 0.04 -6.86 44.43
CA GLY A 149 -1.34 -6.47 44.04
C GLY A 149 -1.83 -7.03 42.70
N GLY A 150 -3.01 -7.65 42.72
CA GLY A 150 -3.77 -8.05 41.52
C GLY A 150 -5.11 -7.31 41.46
N GLY A 151 -5.61 -7.06 40.24
CA GLY A 151 -6.89 -6.38 40.02
C GLY A 151 -7.34 -6.38 38.55
N THR A 152 -8.52 -6.96 38.33
CA THR A 152 -9.45 -6.78 37.19
C THR A 152 -9.01 -6.03 35.92
N GLY A 153 -9.13 -6.69 34.76
CA GLY A 153 -9.46 -6.03 33.48
C GLY A 153 -8.40 -5.07 32.92
N GLY A 154 -7.22 -5.58 32.57
CA GLY A 154 -6.10 -4.77 32.09
C GLY A 154 -6.39 -3.96 30.82
N SER A 155 -6.47 -2.63 30.97
CA SER A 155 -6.47 -1.66 29.87
C SER A 155 -5.17 -1.77 29.06
N MET A 156 -5.25 -2.32 27.84
CA MET A 156 -4.09 -2.44 26.94
C MET A 156 -3.72 -1.11 26.26
N ASP A 157 -3.27 -0.14 27.06
CA ASP A 157 -2.46 0.95 26.52
C ASP A 157 -1.04 0.42 26.27
N THR A 158 -0.52 0.55 25.05
CA THR A 158 0.76 -0.05 24.67
C THR A 158 1.78 1.00 24.24
N LYS A 159 3.02 0.57 23.97
CA LYS A 159 4.05 1.43 23.35
C LYS A 159 3.73 1.83 21.90
N ARG A 160 2.74 1.19 21.26
CA ARG A 160 2.42 1.31 19.82
C ARG A 160 1.05 1.95 19.57
N CYS A 161 0.05 1.62 20.38
CA CYS A 161 -1.33 2.09 20.28
C CYS A 161 -1.86 2.65 21.60
N PHE A 162 -2.85 3.53 21.50
CA PHE A 162 -3.76 3.89 22.57
C PHE A 162 -4.76 2.74 22.82
N ALA A 163 -5.24 2.60 24.05
CA ALA A 163 -6.38 1.72 24.32
C ALA A 163 -7.66 2.26 23.64
N ASN A 164 -8.32 1.47 22.81
CA ASN A 164 -9.64 1.84 22.29
C ASN A 164 -10.69 1.75 23.40
N ARG A 165 -11.29 2.89 23.75
CA ARG A 165 -12.34 3.03 24.78
C ARG A 165 -13.72 3.36 24.21
N PHE A 166 -13.90 3.33 22.89
CA PHE A 166 -15.21 3.54 22.28
C PHE A 166 -16.04 2.25 22.34
N ASP A 167 -17.31 2.38 22.69
CA ASP A 167 -18.30 1.32 22.47
C ASP A 167 -18.30 0.88 20.99
N ASP A 168 -18.50 -0.41 20.72
CA ASP A 168 -18.71 -0.91 19.35
C ASP A 168 -20.16 -0.65 18.89
N TYR A 169 -20.43 -0.82 17.60
CA TYR A 169 -21.70 -0.51 16.96
C TYR A 169 -22.93 -1.20 17.59
N GLN A 170 -23.88 -0.40 18.10
CA GLN A 170 -25.13 -0.88 18.72
C GLN A 170 -26.37 -0.76 17.79
N GLY A 171 -26.19 -0.55 16.48
CA GLY A 171 -27.28 -0.47 15.51
C GLY A 171 -27.56 0.92 14.91
N SER A 172 -26.82 1.95 15.31
CA SER A 172 -26.91 3.32 14.78
C SER A 172 -25.54 3.92 14.48
N LEU A 173 -25.48 4.80 13.46
CA LEU A 173 -24.28 5.58 13.13
C LEU A 173 -24.18 6.82 14.03
N LEU A 174 -22.99 7.44 14.07
CA LEU A 174 -22.78 8.65 14.87
C LEU A 174 -23.48 9.86 14.24
N ALA A 175 -24.33 10.53 15.04
CA ALA A 175 -24.83 11.86 14.72
C ALA A 175 -23.69 12.89 14.78
N GLY A 176 -23.71 13.88 13.88
CA GLY A 176 -22.72 14.97 13.87
C GLY A 176 -21.44 14.70 13.06
N GLN A 177 -21.27 13.52 12.45
CA GLN A 177 -20.30 13.30 11.37
C GLN A 177 -20.96 13.40 9.99
N CYS A 178 -21.69 14.51 9.82
CA CYS A 178 -22.31 14.92 8.58
C CYS A 178 -21.41 15.90 7.80
N GLU A 179 -21.82 16.22 6.57
CA GLU A 179 -21.03 17.02 5.62
C GLU A 179 -20.69 18.41 6.19
N GLU A 180 -21.61 19.01 6.93
CA GLU A 180 -21.48 20.33 7.57
C GLU A 180 -20.43 20.38 8.68
N ALA A 181 -20.13 19.24 9.31
CA ALA A 181 -19.11 19.14 10.36
C ALA A 181 -17.72 18.84 9.80
N VAL A 182 -17.65 18.00 8.76
CA VAL A 182 -16.37 17.54 8.19
C VAL A 182 -15.81 18.53 7.17
N ALA A 183 -16.64 19.21 6.37
CA ALA A 183 -16.15 20.12 5.34
C ALA A 183 -15.34 21.33 5.88
N PRO A 184 -15.73 22.01 6.99
CA PRO A 184 -14.92 23.08 7.58
C PRO A 184 -13.59 22.57 8.14
N LEU A 185 -13.59 21.36 8.73
CA LEU A 185 -12.40 20.71 9.29
C LEU A 185 -11.39 20.37 8.18
N VAL A 186 -11.85 19.70 7.12
CA VAL A 186 -11.04 19.42 5.92
C VAL A 186 -10.49 20.70 5.32
N THR A 187 -11.30 21.76 5.20
CA THR A 187 -10.85 23.05 4.67
C THR A 187 -9.72 23.63 5.53
N ALA A 188 -9.88 23.68 6.86
CA ALA A 188 -8.87 24.20 7.77
C ALA A 188 -7.57 23.36 7.75
N THR A 189 -7.68 22.04 7.63
CA THR A 189 -6.52 21.15 7.48
C THR A 189 -5.80 21.39 6.15
N ILE A 190 -6.52 21.60 5.04
CA ILE A 190 -5.92 21.93 3.73
C ILE A 190 -5.18 23.27 3.79
N GLU A 191 -5.77 24.34 4.35
CA GLU A 191 -5.08 25.63 4.44
C GLU A 191 -3.81 25.54 5.31
N ARG A 192 -3.84 24.77 6.41
CA ARG A 192 -2.64 24.49 7.21
C ARG A 192 -1.58 23.72 6.42
N ILE A 193 -1.97 22.66 5.69
CA ILE A 193 -1.05 21.89 4.83
C ILE A 193 -0.37 22.80 3.79
N LEU A 194 -1.12 23.74 3.21
CA LEU A 194 -0.60 24.70 2.23
C LEU A 194 0.35 25.75 2.82
N GLN A 195 0.26 26.05 4.12
CA GLN A 195 1.16 26.97 4.83
C GLN A 195 2.52 26.33 5.16
N GLU A 196 2.54 25.02 5.41
CA GLU A 196 3.74 24.25 5.76
C GLU A 196 4.53 23.74 4.51
N LEU A 197 4.12 24.13 3.30
CA LEU A 197 4.76 23.70 2.05
C LEU A 197 6.12 24.37 1.83
N PRO A 198 7.13 23.64 1.33
CA PRO A 198 8.42 24.23 0.96
C PRO A 198 8.29 25.17 -0.27
N PRO A 199 9.17 26.16 -0.43
CA PRO A 199 9.18 27.04 -1.60
C PRO A 199 9.32 26.27 -2.92
N LEU A 200 8.34 26.45 -3.81
CA LEU A 200 8.21 25.72 -5.09
C LEU A 200 9.21 26.15 -6.19
N GLY A 201 10.36 26.71 -5.81
CA GLY A 201 11.31 27.37 -6.69
C GLY A 201 12.74 27.31 -6.19
N GLY A 202 13.40 26.16 -6.36
CA GLY A 202 14.84 26.05 -6.18
C GLY A 202 15.60 26.60 -7.38
N GLY A 203 16.14 27.82 -7.26
CA GLY A 203 17.09 28.37 -8.23
C GLY A 203 18.46 27.67 -8.16
N PRO A 204 19.35 27.85 -9.16
CA PRO A 204 20.67 27.20 -9.20
C PRO A 204 21.59 27.46 -8.01
N GLU A 205 21.31 28.50 -7.22
CA GLU A 205 22.15 28.95 -6.10
C GLU A 205 21.86 28.19 -4.78
N GLY A 206 20.70 27.53 -4.66
CA GLY A 206 20.31 26.77 -3.46
C GLY A 206 21.01 25.40 -3.29
N ARG A 207 22.14 25.17 -3.96
CA ARG A 207 22.77 23.84 -4.12
C ARG A 207 23.61 23.36 -2.93
N GLY A 208 23.80 24.19 -1.90
CA GLY A 208 24.48 23.79 -0.66
C GLY A 208 23.62 22.84 0.19
N ALA A 209 24.11 21.61 0.42
CA ALA A 209 23.53 20.55 1.25
C ALA A 209 22.15 19.98 0.86
N ALA A 210 21.28 20.71 0.15
CA ALA A 210 19.92 20.27 -0.16
C ALA A 210 19.81 19.08 -1.14
N ALA A 211 20.87 18.80 -1.92
CA ALA A 211 20.82 17.80 -3.01
C ALA A 211 20.39 16.39 -2.55
N ALA A 212 20.82 15.95 -1.37
CA ALA A 212 20.51 14.61 -0.83
C ALA A 212 19.09 14.47 -0.24
N ALA A 213 18.32 15.57 -0.19
CA ALA A 213 16.93 15.57 0.27
C ALA A 213 15.90 15.67 -0.88
N SER A 214 16.38 15.68 -2.13
CA SER A 214 15.60 16.08 -3.31
C SER A 214 14.43 15.15 -3.65
N SER A 215 14.64 13.86 -3.87
CA SER A 215 13.58 12.92 -4.29
C SER A 215 12.44 12.83 -3.27
N CYS A 216 12.76 12.67 -1.98
CA CYS A 216 11.75 12.60 -0.91
C CYS A 216 10.89 13.86 -0.78
N GLN A 217 11.42 15.05 -1.12
CA GLN A 217 10.69 16.32 -1.05
C GLN A 217 9.64 16.45 -2.16
N TRP A 218 9.92 15.98 -3.37
CA TRP A 218 9.01 16.11 -4.52
C TRP A 218 8.11 14.88 -4.72
N GLY A 219 8.53 13.72 -4.22
CA GLY A 219 7.85 12.43 -4.37
C GLY A 219 6.45 12.34 -3.74
N LEU A 220 5.82 11.19 -3.96
CA LEU A 220 4.40 10.96 -3.69
C LEU A 220 4.10 10.56 -2.24
N TYR A 221 4.99 9.79 -1.60
CA TYR A 221 4.82 9.26 -0.25
C TYR A 221 4.81 10.38 0.82
N GLY A 222 5.93 11.11 0.94
CA GLY A 222 6.13 12.15 1.95
C GLY A 222 6.16 13.59 1.42
N GLY A 223 6.18 13.76 0.10
CA GLY A 223 6.51 15.01 -0.58
C GLY A 223 5.33 15.76 -1.23
N VAL A 224 5.69 16.77 -2.02
CA VAL A 224 4.75 17.74 -2.62
C VAL A 224 3.78 17.09 -3.62
N ALA A 225 4.15 16.01 -4.31
CA ALA A 225 3.22 15.28 -5.19
C ALA A 225 2.07 14.62 -4.40
N GLY A 226 2.32 14.24 -3.14
CA GLY A 226 1.28 13.75 -2.23
C GLY A 226 0.21 14.80 -1.90
N VAL A 227 0.61 16.07 -1.73
CA VAL A 227 -0.30 17.20 -1.52
C VAL A 227 -1.08 17.52 -2.80
N ALA A 228 -0.44 17.42 -3.97
CA ALA A 228 -1.12 17.55 -5.26
C ALA A 228 -2.20 16.46 -5.45
N TYR A 229 -1.92 15.21 -5.05
CA TYR A 229 -2.91 14.13 -5.06
C TYR A 229 -4.06 14.40 -4.09
N MET A 230 -3.79 14.83 -2.86
CA MET A 230 -4.84 15.21 -1.89
C MET A 230 -5.78 16.28 -2.46
N LEU A 231 -5.24 17.36 -3.04
CA LEU A 231 -6.03 18.42 -3.67
C LEU A 231 -6.87 17.89 -4.85
N TYR A 232 -6.30 17.00 -5.68
CA TYR A 232 -7.04 16.30 -6.72
C TYR A 232 -8.19 15.46 -6.14
N HIS A 233 -7.94 14.67 -5.09
CA HIS A 233 -8.93 13.79 -4.46
C HIS A 233 -10.10 14.56 -3.88
N VAL A 234 -9.82 15.58 -3.06
CA VAL A 234 -10.82 16.51 -2.50
C VAL A 234 -11.66 17.14 -3.61
N SER A 235 -11.04 17.54 -4.73
CA SER A 235 -11.75 18.16 -5.86
C SER A 235 -12.68 17.23 -6.66
N GLN A 236 -12.64 15.91 -6.43
CA GLN A 236 -13.64 14.98 -6.99
C GLN A 236 -14.91 14.90 -6.13
N SER A 237 -14.86 15.36 -4.87
CA SER A 237 -16.03 15.34 -3.97
C SER A 237 -17.04 16.44 -4.34
N PRO A 238 -18.34 16.12 -4.51
CA PRO A 238 -19.38 17.12 -4.77
C PRO A 238 -19.47 18.21 -3.68
N LEU A 239 -19.09 17.87 -2.45
CA LEU A 239 -19.09 18.80 -1.30
C LEU A 239 -18.12 19.97 -1.50
N PHE A 240 -17.07 19.75 -2.30
CA PHE A 240 -16.07 20.75 -2.64
C PHE A 240 -16.23 21.25 -4.08
N ALA A 241 -17.39 21.05 -4.73
CA ALA A 241 -17.61 21.51 -6.12
C ALA A 241 -17.33 23.01 -6.32
N GLY A 242 -17.70 23.87 -5.37
CA GLY A 242 -17.38 25.31 -5.40
C GLY A 242 -15.89 25.65 -5.23
N ALA A 243 -15.11 24.74 -4.65
CA ALA A 243 -13.65 24.87 -4.48
C ALA A 243 -12.83 24.05 -5.50
N ARG A 244 -13.46 23.14 -6.25
CA ARG A 244 -12.86 22.18 -7.19
C ARG A 244 -11.80 22.83 -8.07
N GLU A 245 -12.16 23.92 -8.71
CA GLU A 245 -11.30 24.63 -9.66
C GLU A 245 -10.11 25.33 -8.98
N ARG A 246 -10.28 25.84 -7.75
CA ARG A 246 -9.16 26.34 -6.93
C ARG A 246 -8.19 25.22 -6.58
N TYR A 247 -8.71 24.09 -6.11
CA TYR A 247 -7.88 22.95 -5.69
C TYR A 247 -7.16 22.29 -6.88
N LEU A 248 -7.81 22.12 -8.03
CA LEU A 248 -7.14 21.57 -9.22
C LEU A 248 -6.05 22.50 -9.78
N ARG A 249 -6.25 23.83 -9.78
CA ARG A 249 -5.20 24.79 -10.16
C ARG A 249 -4.00 24.73 -9.21
N LEU A 250 -4.25 24.61 -7.90
CA LEU A 250 -3.20 24.43 -6.90
C LEU A 250 -2.47 23.08 -7.09
N ALA A 251 -3.22 21.98 -7.25
CA ALA A 251 -2.67 20.66 -7.54
C ALA A 251 -1.78 20.67 -8.78
N LYS A 252 -2.21 21.38 -9.84
CA LYS A 252 -1.41 21.56 -11.06
C LYS A 252 -0.11 22.31 -10.76
N ARG A 253 -0.17 23.45 -10.06
CA ARG A 253 1.05 24.22 -9.69
C ARG A 253 2.05 23.39 -8.89
N LEU A 254 1.57 22.53 -7.98
CA LEU A 254 2.40 21.63 -7.19
C LEU A 254 3.02 20.52 -8.05
N ILE A 255 2.21 19.78 -8.81
CA ILE A 255 2.71 18.63 -9.59
C ILE A 255 3.56 19.06 -10.79
N ASP A 256 3.32 20.26 -11.34
CA ASP A 256 4.20 20.89 -12.34
C ASP A 256 5.61 21.14 -11.76
N ALA A 257 5.73 21.45 -10.46
CA ALA A 257 7.03 21.61 -9.80
C ALA A 257 7.72 20.26 -9.57
N CYS A 258 6.97 19.25 -9.11
CA CYS A 258 7.49 17.88 -8.98
C CYS A 258 7.97 17.32 -10.32
N ALA A 259 7.18 17.45 -11.40
CA ALA A 259 7.55 16.96 -12.72
C ALA A 259 8.82 17.64 -13.26
N ARG A 260 9.02 18.94 -13.00
CA ARG A 260 10.29 19.60 -13.32
C ARG A 260 11.45 19.09 -12.46
N ALA A 261 11.24 18.78 -11.19
CA ALA A 261 12.29 18.21 -10.34
C ALA A 261 12.75 16.82 -10.84
N GLU A 262 11.81 15.95 -11.23
CA GLU A 262 12.09 14.64 -11.86
C GLU A 262 12.81 14.77 -13.22
N GLU A 263 12.65 15.88 -13.93
CA GLU A 263 13.28 16.16 -15.22
C GLU A 263 14.66 16.85 -15.10
N TRP A 264 14.94 17.53 -14.00
CA TRP A 264 16.14 18.37 -13.80
C TRP A 264 17.12 17.83 -12.74
N GLY A 265 16.72 16.86 -11.93
CA GLY A 265 17.64 16.14 -11.04
C GLY A 265 18.65 15.30 -11.84
N GLU A 266 19.79 14.97 -11.22
CA GLU A 266 20.60 13.86 -11.77
C GLU A 266 19.75 12.59 -11.70
N PRO A 267 19.54 11.86 -12.81
CA PRO A 267 18.49 10.85 -12.83
C PRO A 267 18.89 9.63 -12.01
N ASP A 268 18.28 9.53 -10.83
CA ASP A 268 17.96 8.28 -10.13
C ASP A 268 17.46 7.18 -11.10
N ALA A 269 18.35 6.43 -11.72
CA ALA A 269 17.99 5.40 -12.70
C ALA A 269 17.04 4.37 -12.08
N ASP A 270 17.26 4.04 -10.82
CA ASP A 270 16.48 3.10 -10.03
C ASP A 270 15.15 3.74 -9.57
N THR A 271 15.19 4.97 -9.05
CA THR A 271 13.98 5.68 -8.57
C THR A 271 13.06 6.25 -9.66
N ARG A 272 13.50 6.42 -10.91
CA ARG A 272 12.66 6.91 -12.03
C ARG A 272 11.39 6.10 -12.27
N ALA A 273 11.45 4.79 -12.06
CA ALA A 273 10.33 3.88 -12.21
C ALA A 273 9.51 3.70 -10.92
N ALA A 274 9.97 4.26 -9.80
CA ALA A 274 9.33 4.10 -8.51
C ALA A 274 7.95 4.76 -8.45
N PHE A 275 7.01 4.12 -7.78
CA PHE A 275 5.63 4.59 -7.66
C PHE A 275 5.49 5.60 -6.52
N LEU A 276 5.65 5.18 -5.27
CA LEU A 276 5.44 6.07 -4.13
C LEU A 276 6.66 6.95 -3.85
N LEU A 277 7.85 6.55 -4.30
CA LEU A 277 9.13 7.22 -4.03
C LEU A 277 9.78 7.89 -5.26
N GLY A 278 9.09 8.02 -6.40
CA GLY A 278 9.68 8.65 -7.58
C GLY A 278 8.75 8.87 -8.77
N GLY A 279 9.35 8.95 -9.96
CA GLY A 279 8.74 9.52 -11.16
C GLY A 279 7.45 8.87 -11.63
N ALA A 280 7.24 7.56 -11.45
CA ALA A 280 6.01 6.90 -11.91
C ALA A 280 4.77 7.45 -11.16
N GLY A 281 4.89 7.73 -9.86
CA GLY A 281 3.83 8.39 -9.10
C GLY A 281 3.61 9.84 -9.48
N VAL A 282 4.70 10.59 -9.71
CA VAL A 282 4.63 12.00 -10.14
C VAL A 282 3.92 12.12 -11.49
N TYR A 283 4.28 11.29 -12.47
CA TYR A 283 3.61 11.28 -13.78
C TYR A 283 2.15 10.77 -13.70
N ALA A 284 1.86 9.81 -12.82
CA ALA A 284 0.48 9.36 -12.60
C ALA A 284 -0.40 10.49 -12.03
N VAL A 285 0.04 11.17 -10.97
CA VAL A 285 -0.72 12.29 -10.37
C VAL A 285 -0.82 13.47 -11.35
N ALA A 286 0.23 13.78 -12.11
CA ALA A 286 0.18 14.83 -13.13
C ALA A 286 -0.87 14.51 -14.20
N THR A 287 -0.95 13.26 -14.64
CA THR A 287 -1.96 12.78 -15.59
C THR A 287 -3.38 12.96 -15.04
N LEU A 288 -3.63 12.56 -13.79
CA LEU A 288 -4.94 12.69 -13.14
C LEU A 288 -5.37 14.15 -12.96
N VAL A 289 -4.46 15.02 -12.52
CA VAL A 289 -4.70 16.46 -12.32
C VAL A 289 -5.03 17.16 -13.64
N TYR A 290 -4.25 16.90 -14.71
CA TYR A 290 -4.50 17.49 -16.02
C TYR A 290 -5.83 16.98 -16.60
N HIS A 291 -6.11 15.67 -16.51
CA HIS A 291 -7.37 15.10 -16.98
C HIS A 291 -8.59 15.74 -16.28
N ALA A 292 -8.55 15.90 -14.96
CA ALA A 292 -9.64 16.54 -14.19
C ALA A 292 -9.83 18.04 -14.48
N LEU A 293 -8.81 18.72 -15.02
CA LEU A 293 -8.88 20.09 -15.56
C LEU A 293 -9.37 20.16 -17.01
N GLY A 294 -9.69 19.02 -17.64
CA GLY A 294 -10.03 18.97 -19.08
C GLY A 294 -8.87 19.33 -20.00
N ARG A 295 -7.62 19.24 -19.50
CA ARG A 295 -6.41 19.66 -20.22
C ARG A 295 -5.91 18.54 -21.15
N PRO A 296 -5.99 18.68 -22.49
CA PRO A 296 -5.65 17.61 -23.43
C PRO A 296 -4.17 17.23 -23.37
N ASP A 297 -3.31 18.11 -22.86
CA ASP A 297 -1.89 17.86 -22.58
C ASP A 297 -1.65 16.83 -21.45
N TYR A 298 -2.69 16.27 -20.81
CA TYR A 298 -2.57 15.09 -19.91
C TYR A 298 -1.88 13.90 -20.58
N VAL A 299 -1.91 13.82 -21.92
CA VAL A 299 -1.22 12.77 -22.69
C VAL A 299 0.31 12.83 -22.55
N GLN A 300 0.89 13.98 -22.17
CA GLN A 300 2.34 14.14 -21.99
C GLN A 300 2.87 13.39 -20.76
N PRO A 301 2.39 13.63 -19.52
CA PRO A 301 2.78 12.81 -18.36
C PRO A 301 2.35 11.34 -18.52
N LEU A 302 1.20 11.06 -19.16
CA LEU A 302 0.80 9.68 -19.46
C LEU A 302 1.78 8.97 -20.42
N GLY A 303 2.34 9.69 -21.40
CA GLY A 303 3.39 9.19 -22.28
C GLY A 303 4.68 8.90 -21.53
N LYS A 304 5.10 9.80 -20.62
CA LYS A 304 6.27 9.59 -19.74
C LYS A 304 6.07 8.38 -18.82
N PHE A 305 4.90 8.23 -18.21
CA PHE A 305 4.53 7.04 -17.43
C PHE A 305 4.58 5.74 -18.25
N ARG A 306 4.00 5.73 -19.46
CA ARG A 306 4.01 4.57 -20.37
C ARG A 306 5.44 4.17 -20.79
N ALA A 307 6.36 5.12 -20.91
CA ALA A 307 7.76 4.85 -21.25
C ALA A 307 8.54 4.10 -20.15
N LEU A 308 8.16 4.28 -18.86
CA LEU A 308 8.80 3.58 -17.73
C LEU A 308 8.60 2.06 -17.77
N CYS A 309 7.66 1.54 -18.57
CA CYS A 309 7.51 0.11 -18.83
C CYS A 309 8.81 -0.55 -19.31
N ALA A 310 9.67 0.19 -20.05
CA ALA A 310 10.96 -0.31 -20.50
C ALA A 310 12.00 -0.46 -19.37
N VAL A 311 11.85 0.33 -18.29
CA VAL A 311 12.69 0.25 -17.08
C VAL A 311 12.27 -0.92 -16.20
N CYS A 312 10.97 -1.16 -16.05
CA CYS A 312 10.44 -2.24 -15.20
C CYS A 312 10.57 -3.66 -15.79
N ALA A 313 10.77 -3.78 -17.11
CA ALA A 313 10.71 -5.06 -17.83
C ALA A 313 11.88 -6.05 -17.58
N PRO A 314 13.16 -5.63 -17.39
CA PRO A 314 14.24 -6.55 -17.04
C PRO A 314 14.00 -7.20 -15.68
N VAL A 315 14.28 -8.50 -15.54
CA VAL A 315 13.99 -9.30 -14.32
C VAL A 315 14.75 -8.83 -13.07
N SER A 316 15.87 -8.14 -13.25
CA SER A 316 16.63 -7.49 -12.18
C SER A 316 16.96 -6.06 -12.62
N PHE A 317 16.01 -5.13 -12.42
CA PHE A 317 16.21 -3.72 -12.78
C PHE A 317 16.63 -2.84 -11.58
N LEU A 318 16.44 -3.33 -10.35
CA LEU A 318 16.92 -2.74 -9.09
C LEU A 318 17.80 -3.74 -8.35
N GLU A 319 18.97 -3.33 -7.85
CA GLU A 319 19.83 -4.19 -7.02
C GLU A 319 19.18 -4.52 -5.67
N CYS A 320 18.41 -3.59 -5.10
CA CYS A 320 17.73 -3.76 -3.82
C CYS A 320 16.53 -4.71 -3.87
N GLY A 321 16.04 -5.09 -5.05
CA GLY A 321 14.86 -5.92 -5.25
C GLY A 321 13.78 -5.21 -6.06
N SER A 322 13.33 -5.83 -7.15
CA SER A 322 12.63 -5.13 -8.25
C SER A 322 11.09 -5.15 -8.19
N ASP A 323 10.47 -5.74 -7.16
CA ASP A 323 9.08 -6.23 -7.29
C ASP A 323 8.01 -5.56 -6.42
N GLU A 324 8.37 -4.90 -5.32
CA GLU A 324 7.42 -4.40 -4.32
C GLU A 324 6.64 -3.12 -4.73
N LEU A 325 5.91 -2.50 -3.80
CA LEU A 325 4.94 -1.44 -4.12
C LEU A 325 5.53 -0.03 -4.21
N PHE A 326 6.61 0.29 -3.49
CA PHE A 326 7.11 1.66 -3.37
C PHE A 326 8.00 2.04 -4.57
N VAL A 327 8.88 1.13 -4.98
CA VAL A 327 9.84 1.28 -6.08
C VAL A 327 9.71 0.22 -7.18
N GLY A 328 9.16 -0.96 -6.86
CA GLY A 328 9.14 -2.12 -7.76
C GLY A 328 7.96 -2.21 -8.76
N ARG A 329 7.92 -3.35 -9.46
CA ARG A 329 6.92 -3.67 -10.49
C ARG A 329 5.48 -3.67 -9.98
N ALA A 330 5.23 -4.09 -8.73
CA ALA A 330 3.88 -3.99 -8.16
C ALA A 330 3.45 -2.52 -8.02
N GLY A 331 4.38 -1.62 -7.68
CA GLY A 331 4.17 -0.18 -7.73
C GLY A 331 3.76 0.31 -9.11
N TYR A 332 4.54 -0.03 -10.15
CA TYR A 332 4.24 0.35 -11.52
C TYR A 332 2.88 -0.18 -12.02
N LEU A 333 2.56 -1.44 -11.73
CA LEU A 333 1.27 -2.05 -12.06
C LEU A 333 0.09 -1.42 -11.29
N CYS A 334 0.29 -1.04 -10.03
CA CYS A 334 -0.71 -0.34 -9.21
C CYS A 334 -1.00 1.06 -9.76
N ALA A 335 0.04 1.80 -10.13
CA ALA A 335 -0.08 3.11 -10.79
C ALA A 335 -0.86 3.01 -12.12
N ALA A 336 -0.55 2.01 -12.95
CA ALA A 336 -1.26 1.76 -14.20
C ALA A 336 -2.73 1.39 -13.99
N LEU A 337 -3.02 0.62 -12.94
CA LEU A 337 -4.38 0.18 -12.57
C LEU A 337 -5.24 1.35 -12.07
N VAL A 338 -4.68 2.21 -11.22
CA VAL A 338 -5.34 3.44 -10.76
C VAL A 338 -5.59 4.40 -11.92
N LEU A 339 -4.60 4.60 -12.80
CA LEU A 339 -4.80 5.41 -14.01
C LEU A 339 -5.90 4.83 -14.91
N LYS A 340 -5.94 3.50 -15.12
CA LYS A 340 -6.99 2.82 -15.90
C LYS A 340 -8.38 3.08 -15.30
N GLN A 341 -8.51 2.94 -13.98
CA GLN A 341 -9.76 3.19 -13.25
C GLN A 341 -10.23 4.64 -13.37
N LYS A 342 -9.36 5.62 -13.08
CA LYS A 342 -9.76 7.03 -12.96
C LYS A 342 -9.80 7.79 -14.30
N LEU A 343 -9.19 7.24 -15.37
CA LEU A 343 -9.26 7.78 -16.74
C LEU A 343 -10.23 7.01 -17.65
N ALA A 344 -10.80 5.88 -17.19
CA ALA A 344 -11.68 4.98 -17.94
C ALA A 344 -11.13 4.54 -19.32
N GLN A 345 -9.80 4.36 -19.44
CA GLN A 345 -9.11 3.97 -20.67
C GLN A 345 -7.94 3.02 -20.39
N GLU A 346 -7.51 2.25 -21.38
CA GLU A 346 -6.34 1.37 -21.24
C GLU A 346 -5.02 2.16 -21.16
N VAL A 347 -4.29 1.96 -20.06
CA VAL A 347 -3.02 2.66 -19.80
C VAL A 347 -1.84 1.90 -20.39
N LEU A 348 -1.82 0.58 -20.28
CA LEU A 348 -0.78 -0.30 -20.81
C LEU A 348 -1.40 -1.28 -21.81
N THR A 349 -0.64 -1.68 -22.83
CA THR A 349 -1.10 -2.73 -23.75
C THR A 349 -1.10 -4.10 -23.06
N PRO A 350 -1.93 -5.07 -23.50
CA PRO A 350 -1.91 -6.43 -22.96
C PRO A 350 -0.54 -7.14 -23.09
N ALA A 351 0.30 -6.73 -24.04
CA ALA A 351 1.68 -7.22 -24.18
C ALA A 351 2.61 -6.66 -23.09
N GLN A 352 2.51 -5.35 -22.79
CA GLN A 352 3.26 -4.73 -21.69
C GLN A 352 2.86 -5.32 -20.34
N ILE A 353 1.56 -5.44 -20.06
CA ILE A 353 1.04 -6.05 -18.82
C ILE A 353 1.61 -7.46 -18.66
N LYS A 354 1.50 -8.32 -19.70
CA LYS A 354 2.07 -9.67 -19.69
C LYS A 354 3.58 -9.67 -19.45
N SER A 355 4.32 -8.73 -20.05
CA SER A 355 5.78 -8.63 -19.86
C SER A 355 6.16 -8.28 -18.41
N ILE A 356 5.47 -7.33 -17.77
CA ILE A 356 5.75 -6.96 -16.38
C ILE A 356 5.31 -8.07 -15.42
N CYS A 357 4.12 -8.65 -15.62
CA CYS A 357 3.66 -9.79 -14.82
C CYS A 357 4.59 -11.00 -14.92
N GLN A 358 5.07 -11.35 -16.12
CA GLN A 358 6.03 -12.46 -16.29
C GLN A 358 7.37 -12.14 -15.60
N ALA A 359 7.84 -10.89 -15.65
CA ALA A 359 9.05 -10.48 -14.93
C ALA A 359 8.93 -10.63 -13.40
N ILE A 360 7.77 -10.29 -12.81
CA ILE A 360 7.46 -10.54 -11.38
C ILE A 360 7.42 -12.05 -11.07
N LEU A 361 6.77 -12.83 -11.94
CA LEU A 361 6.66 -14.28 -11.74
C LEU A 361 8.02 -14.96 -11.84
N ASP A 362 8.89 -14.51 -12.74
CA ASP A 362 10.18 -15.13 -13.00
C ASP A 362 11.25 -14.67 -12.00
N SER A 363 11.22 -13.44 -11.50
CA SER A 363 12.04 -13.03 -10.34
C SER A 363 11.65 -13.81 -9.08
N GLY A 364 10.34 -13.96 -8.83
CA GLY A 364 9.80 -14.71 -7.68
C GLY A 364 10.21 -16.18 -7.68
N LYS A 365 10.10 -16.86 -8.83
CA LYS A 365 10.57 -18.25 -9.03
C LYS A 365 12.08 -18.36 -8.84
N GLN A 366 12.86 -17.45 -9.43
CA GLN A 366 14.33 -17.45 -9.33
C GLN A 366 14.79 -17.24 -7.89
N TYR A 367 14.18 -16.31 -7.14
CA TYR A 367 14.50 -16.06 -5.75
C TYR A 367 14.14 -17.26 -4.86
N ALA A 368 12.91 -17.78 -4.98
CA ALA A 368 12.46 -18.96 -4.24
C ALA A 368 13.39 -20.16 -4.46
N MET A 369 13.76 -20.46 -5.72
CA MET A 369 14.72 -21.52 -6.05
C MET A 369 16.11 -21.26 -5.49
N LYS A 370 16.67 -20.05 -5.68
CA LYS A 370 18.01 -19.64 -5.19
C LYS A 370 18.12 -19.74 -3.66
N LYS A 371 17.04 -19.44 -2.94
CA LYS A 371 16.94 -19.49 -1.47
C LYS A 371 16.36 -20.81 -0.94
N ARG A 372 16.10 -21.80 -1.80
CA ARG A 372 15.55 -23.13 -1.47
C ARG A 372 14.24 -23.06 -0.66
N LYS A 373 13.35 -22.15 -1.02
CA LYS A 373 12.05 -21.99 -0.38
C LYS A 373 11.07 -23.11 -0.78
N PRO A 374 10.16 -23.54 0.11
CA PRO A 374 9.18 -24.58 -0.20
C PRO A 374 7.96 -24.07 -0.99
N PHE A 375 7.74 -22.74 -1.03
CA PHE A 375 6.65 -22.05 -1.74
C PHE A 375 7.12 -21.47 -3.10
N PRO A 376 6.22 -21.33 -4.09
CA PRO A 376 6.60 -21.14 -5.49
C PRO A 376 7.11 -19.72 -5.83
N LEU A 377 6.57 -18.68 -5.18
CA LEU A 377 6.97 -17.29 -5.38
C LEU A 377 7.38 -16.69 -4.04
N MET A 378 8.54 -16.03 -4.01
CA MET A 378 9.01 -15.23 -2.87
C MET A 378 9.92 -14.10 -3.37
N TYR A 379 9.96 -13.01 -2.63
CA TYR A 379 10.65 -11.78 -3.00
C TYR A 379 11.46 -11.27 -1.80
N SER A 380 12.40 -10.36 -2.05
CA SER A 380 13.04 -9.61 -0.98
C SER A 380 13.39 -8.20 -1.39
N TYR A 381 13.31 -7.27 -0.43
CA TYR A 381 13.70 -5.88 -0.57
C TYR A 381 14.83 -5.57 0.42
N TYR A 382 15.95 -5.04 -0.07
CA TYR A 382 17.26 -4.98 0.62
C TYR A 382 17.68 -6.30 1.29
N GLY A 383 17.32 -7.43 0.66
CA GLY A 383 17.60 -8.79 1.17
C GLY A 383 16.59 -9.34 2.18
N THR A 384 15.67 -8.50 2.68
CA THR A 384 14.62 -8.85 3.64
C THR A 384 13.36 -9.39 2.97
N GLU A 385 12.80 -10.47 3.49
CA GLU A 385 11.61 -11.16 2.95
C GLU A 385 10.33 -10.63 3.62
N TYR A 386 9.95 -9.38 3.33
CA TYR A 386 8.77 -8.73 3.92
C TYR A 386 7.45 -9.41 3.52
N LEU A 387 6.47 -9.41 4.44
CA LEU A 387 5.12 -9.92 4.17
C LEU A 387 4.09 -8.82 3.86
N GLY A 388 4.24 -7.64 4.47
CA GLY A 388 3.27 -6.54 4.45
C GLY A 388 3.04 -5.85 3.09
N ALA A 389 2.06 -4.95 3.02
CA ALA A 389 1.63 -4.31 1.77
C ALA A 389 2.60 -3.25 1.22
N ALA A 390 3.53 -2.73 2.03
CA ALA A 390 4.56 -1.81 1.53
C ALA A 390 5.62 -2.56 0.69
N HIS A 391 6.55 -3.23 1.37
CA HIS A 391 7.75 -3.78 0.75
C HIS A 391 7.69 -5.29 0.48
N GLY A 392 6.51 -5.91 0.63
CA GLY A 392 6.38 -7.35 0.84
C GLY A 392 5.40 -8.09 -0.06
N LEU A 393 5.32 -9.40 0.18
CA LEU A 393 4.58 -10.37 -0.63
C LEU A 393 3.11 -9.98 -0.87
N SER A 394 2.46 -9.34 0.11
CA SER A 394 1.02 -8.98 0.04
C SER A 394 0.65 -8.14 -1.18
N SER A 395 1.35 -7.03 -1.43
CA SER A 395 1.01 -6.12 -2.54
C SER A 395 1.44 -6.68 -3.90
N ILE A 396 2.53 -7.46 -3.93
CA ILE A 396 2.99 -8.17 -5.13
C ILE A 396 1.92 -9.17 -5.60
N LEU A 397 1.41 -10.00 -4.68
CA LEU A 397 0.32 -10.94 -4.98
C LEU A 397 -0.99 -10.21 -5.31
N GLN A 398 -1.30 -9.09 -4.64
CA GLN A 398 -2.51 -8.30 -4.94
C GLN A 398 -2.49 -7.79 -6.38
N MET A 399 -1.33 -7.31 -6.87
CA MET A 399 -1.20 -6.88 -8.26
C MET A 399 -1.25 -8.03 -9.26
N LEU A 400 -0.65 -9.18 -8.95
CA LEU A 400 -0.78 -10.37 -9.80
C LEU A 400 -2.24 -10.87 -9.89
N LEU A 401 -3.01 -10.77 -8.79
CA LEU A 401 -4.46 -11.04 -8.81
C LEU A 401 -5.26 -9.97 -9.57
N SER A 402 -4.89 -8.69 -9.47
CA SER A 402 -5.52 -7.60 -10.25
C SER A 402 -5.39 -7.82 -11.76
N TYR A 403 -4.29 -8.43 -12.22
CA TYR A 403 -4.06 -8.73 -13.64
C TYR A 403 -4.19 -10.23 -13.98
N HIS A 404 -4.94 -11.01 -13.18
CA HIS A 404 -5.00 -12.48 -13.30
C HIS A 404 -5.37 -12.99 -14.70
N GLU A 405 -6.24 -12.27 -15.43
CA GLU A 405 -6.67 -12.60 -16.80
C GLU A 405 -5.54 -12.55 -17.84
N HIS A 406 -4.46 -11.82 -17.55
CA HIS A 406 -3.28 -11.75 -18.41
C HIS A 406 -2.30 -12.90 -18.15
N LEU A 407 -2.43 -13.60 -17.01
CA LEU A 407 -1.55 -14.70 -16.62
C LEU A 407 -1.98 -16.02 -17.29
N LYS A 408 -1.01 -16.89 -17.61
CA LYS A 408 -1.30 -18.27 -18.03
C LYS A 408 -1.79 -19.11 -16.83
N PRO A 409 -2.64 -20.14 -17.02
CA PRO A 409 -3.19 -20.93 -15.91
C PRO A 409 -2.15 -21.53 -14.95
N SER A 410 -0.98 -21.94 -15.48
CA SER A 410 0.11 -22.45 -14.63
C SER A 410 0.68 -21.40 -13.67
N ASP A 411 0.69 -20.12 -14.07
CA ASP A 411 1.22 -19.04 -13.24
C ASP A 411 0.13 -18.46 -12.33
N GLN A 412 -1.15 -18.52 -12.73
CA GLN A 412 -2.29 -18.25 -11.84
C GLN A 412 -2.28 -19.19 -10.62
N GLU A 413 -2.02 -20.48 -10.84
CA GLU A 413 -1.91 -21.49 -9.78
C GLU A 413 -0.77 -21.17 -8.80
N LEU A 414 0.42 -20.77 -9.29
CA LEU A 414 1.54 -20.38 -8.43
C LEU A 414 1.23 -19.12 -7.59
N VAL A 415 0.44 -18.18 -8.13
CA VAL A 415 -0.04 -17.01 -7.37
C VAL A 415 -0.98 -17.45 -6.26
N TRP A 416 -1.96 -18.32 -6.54
CA TRP A 416 -2.86 -18.83 -5.50
C TRP A 416 -2.14 -19.61 -4.41
N GLN A 417 -1.16 -20.45 -4.76
CA GLN A 417 -0.33 -21.17 -3.79
C GLN A 417 0.47 -20.21 -2.89
N SER A 418 1.01 -19.10 -3.42
CA SER A 418 1.66 -18.08 -2.59
C SER A 418 0.68 -17.21 -1.78
N VAL A 419 -0.58 -17.05 -2.21
CA VAL A 419 -1.65 -16.38 -1.42
C VAL A 419 -2.08 -17.25 -0.24
N ASP A 420 -2.30 -18.55 -0.47
CA ASP A 420 -2.67 -19.48 0.59
C ASP A 420 -1.50 -19.69 1.57
N PHE A 421 -0.23 -19.78 1.10
CA PHE A 421 0.96 -19.73 1.95
C PHE A 421 1.03 -18.47 2.83
N LEU A 422 0.70 -17.28 2.29
CA LEU A 422 0.71 -16.04 3.07
C LEU A 422 -0.40 -16.04 4.15
N MET A 423 -1.53 -16.72 3.91
CA MET A 423 -2.54 -16.94 4.95
C MET A 423 -2.02 -17.82 6.09
N GLU A 424 -1.23 -18.85 5.79
CA GLU A 424 -0.60 -19.72 6.78
C GLU A 424 0.43 -19.00 7.68
N GLN A 425 0.86 -17.78 7.31
CA GLN A 425 1.78 -16.97 8.14
C GLN A 425 1.04 -16.13 9.21
N GLU A 426 -0.26 -16.30 9.39
CA GLU A 426 -1.05 -15.59 10.42
C GLU A 426 -0.63 -16.01 11.84
N GLN A 427 -0.25 -15.03 12.65
CA GLN A 427 0.04 -15.15 14.07
C GLN A 427 -0.92 -14.26 14.85
N ASN A 428 -1.85 -14.86 15.62
CA ASN A 428 -2.80 -14.15 16.47
C ASN A 428 -3.65 -13.07 15.74
N CYS A 429 -4.22 -13.40 14.56
CA CYS A 429 -4.94 -12.46 13.68
C CYS A 429 -4.06 -11.35 13.05
N ASN A 430 -2.74 -11.48 13.12
CA ASN A 430 -1.76 -10.53 12.57
C ASN A 430 -0.66 -11.23 11.76
N TRP A 431 0.23 -10.48 11.12
CA TRP A 431 1.38 -11.00 10.37
C TRP A 431 2.66 -10.31 10.83
N PRO A 432 3.79 -11.04 10.94
CA PRO A 432 5.08 -10.42 11.20
C PRO A 432 5.50 -9.50 10.05
N PRO A 433 6.36 -8.50 10.29
CA PRO A 433 6.90 -7.65 9.23
C PRO A 433 7.70 -8.45 8.19
N GLU A 434 8.55 -9.37 8.66
CA GLU A 434 9.44 -10.22 7.86
C GLU A 434 9.09 -11.72 8.03
N LEU A 435 9.40 -12.54 7.02
CA LEU A 435 9.14 -13.97 7.08
C LEU A 435 10.06 -14.68 8.10
N GLY A 436 9.44 -15.42 9.02
CA GLY A 436 10.13 -16.24 10.02
C GLY A 436 10.32 -15.54 11.38
N GLU A 437 9.95 -14.27 11.50
CA GLU A 437 9.85 -13.61 12.81
C GLU A 437 8.61 -14.07 13.59
N ALA A 438 8.68 -13.97 14.92
CA ALA A 438 7.55 -14.15 15.82
C ALA A 438 7.05 -12.78 16.32
N ILE A 439 5.73 -12.58 16.39
CA ILE A 439 5.15 -11.30 16.84
C ILE A 439 5.29 -11.13 18.36
N GLU A 440 6.24 -10.30 18.79
CA GLU A 440 6.32 -9.76 20.14
C GLU A 440 5.13 -8.82 20.44
N ARG A 441 4.41 -9.05 21.54
CA ARG A 441 3.21 -8.26 21.90
C ARG A 441 3.51 -6.79 22.18
N GLU A 442 4.72 -6.51 22.67
CA GLU A 442 5.20 -5.19 23.08
C GLU A 442 5.65 -4.33 21.87
N ASN A 443 5.95 -4.99 20.75
CA ASN A 443 6.48 -4.39 19.52
C ASN A 443 5.58 -4.56 18.29
N GLU A 444 4.48 -5.32 18.41
CA GLU A 444 3.51 -5.63 17.36
C GLU A 444 3.18 -4.45 16.44
N LEU A 445 3.28 -4.67 15.13
CA LEU A 445 2.88 -3.70 14.12
C LEU A 445 1.45 -4.00 13.67
N VAL A 446 0.59 -2.99 13.71
CA VAL A 446 -0.80 -3.05 13.21
C VAL A 446 -0.96 -1.90 12.23
N HIS A 447 -0.19 -1.93 11.14
CA HIS A 447 -0.05 -0.85 10.16
C HIS A 447 -0.49 -1.29 8.76
N TRP A 448 -0.69 -0.36 7.83
CA TRP A 448 -0.87 -0.69 6.42
C TRP A 448 0.44 -1.19 5.79
N CYS A 449 1.59 -0.60 6.14
CA CYS A 449 2.87 -1.07 5.61
C CYS A 449 3.24 -2.50 6.07
N HIS A 450 2.99 -2.82 7.35
CA HIS A 450 3.30 -4.12 7.98
C HIS A 450 2.21 -4.52 9.00
N GLY A 451 1.74 -5.76 8.91
CA GLY A 451 0.67 -6.31 9.76
C GLY A 451 -0.72 -6.31 9.10
N ALA A 452 -1.71 -6.78 9.85
CA ALA A 452 -3.06 -7.09 9.39
C ALA A 452 -3.78 -6.01 8.56
N PRO A 453 -3.69 -4.70 8.87
CA PRO A 453 -4.34 -3.66 8.06
C PRO A 453 -3.88 -3.66 6.60
N GLY A 454 -2.60 -3.92 6.32
CA GLY A 454 -2.09 -4.04 4.95
C GLY A 454 -2.51 -5.35 4.27
N ILE A 455 -2.38 -6.46 5.00
CA ILE A 455 -2.71 -7.81 4.51
C ILE A 455 -4.20 -7.93 4.12
N ALA A 456 -5.09 -7.17 4.78
CA ALA A 456 -6.52 -7.13 4.47
C ALA A 456 -6.84 -6.79 3.00
N TYR A 457 -6.00 -5.99 2.33
CA TYR A 457 -6.20 -5.57 0.93
C TYR A 457 -5.93 -6.69 -0.08
N LEU A 458 -4.91 -7.53 0.19
CA LEU A 458 -4.69 -8.74 -0.61
C LEU A 458 -5.89 -9.68 -0.49
N PHE A 459 -6.32 -9.99 0.74
CA PHE A 459 -7.41 -10.94 0.92
C PHE A 459 -8.76 -10.38 0.46
N ALA A 460 -8.95 -9.06 0.47
CA ALA A 460 -10.09 -8.43 -0.19
C ALA A 460 -10.06 -8.68 -1.70
N LYS A 461 -8.89 -8.54 -2.35
CA LYS A 461 -8.74 -8.86 -3.78
C LYS A 461 -8.92 -10.35 -4.07
N ALA A 462 -8.35 -11.22 -3.25
CA ALA A 462 -8.49 -12.67 -3.33
C ALA A 462 -9.96 -13.11 -3.20
N TYR A 463 -10.71 -12.53 -2.26
CA TYR A 463 -12.15 -12.72 -2.13
C TYR A 463 -12.90 -12.22 -3.37
N LEU A 464 -12.61 -11.00 -3.85
CA LEU A 464 -13.31 -10.44 -5.01
C LEU A 464 -13.13 -11.28 -6.27
N VAL A 465 -11.95 -11.87 -6.51
CA VAL A 465 -11.69 -12.74 -7.67
C VAL A 465 -12.27 -14.15 -7.48
N SER A 466 -12.02 -14.80 -6.34
CA SER A 466 -12.33 -16.25 -6.15
C SER A 466 -13.67 -16.56 -5.48
N LYS A 467 -14.25 -15.59 -4.77
CA LYS A 467 -15.40 -15.73 -3.85
C LYS A 467 -15.23 -16.78 -2.71
N LYS A 468 -14.03 -17.35 -2.46
CA LYS A 468 -13.81 -18.27 -1.32
C LYS A 468 -14.06 -17.51 0.02
N PRO A 469 -14.97 -17.96 0.91
CA PRO A 469 -15.29 -17.25 2.16
C PRO A 469 -14.08 -16.96 3.06
N GLN A 470 -13.14 -17.91 3.15
CA GLN A 470 -11.91 -17.81 3.97
C GLN A 470 -11.13 -16.49 3.80
N TYR A 471 -11.13 -15.90 2.60
CA TYR A 471 -10.46 -14.63 2.34
C TYR A 471 -11.22 -13.46 2.99
N LEU A 472 -12.56 -13.44 2.91
CA LEU A 472 -13.40 -12.44 3.58
C LEU A 472 -13.34 -12.60 5.11
N ASP A 473 -13.38 -13.84 5.61
CA ASP A 473 -13.23 -14.14 7.04
C ASP A 473 -11.89 -13.62 7.58
N THR A 474 -10.85 -13.66 6.74
CA THR A 474 -9.51 -13.12 7.07
C THR A 474 -9.50 -11.60 7.07
N CYS A 475 -10.13 -10.94 6.09
CA CYS A 475 -10.34 -9.49 6.15
C CYS A 475 -11.08 -9.06 7.43
N ILE A 476 -12.09 -9.84 7.87
CA ILE A 476 -12.85 -9.57 9.09
C ILE A 476 -11.96 -9.72 10.33
N ARG A 477 -11.10 -10.76 10.42
CA ARG A 477 -10.10 -10.88 11.50
C ARG A 477 -9.14 -9.68 11.53
N CYS A 478 -8.65 -9.23 10.37
CA CYS A 478 -7.84 -8.01 10.28
C CYS A 478 -8.61 -6.79 10.81
N GLY A 479 -9.91 -6.65 10.47
CA GLY A 479 -10.76 -5.57 10.95
C GLY A 479 -10.99 -5.58 12.46
N GLU A 480 -11.18 -6.75 13.07
CA GLU A 480 -11.35 -6.87 14.52
C GLU A 480 -10.06 -6.57 15.29
N LEU A 481 -8.89 -7.00 14.80
CA LEU A 481 -7.60 -6.57 15.36
C LEU A 481 -7.37 -5.06 15.18
N THR A 482 -7.72 -4.52 14.01
CA THR A 482 -7.59 -3.08 13.72
C THR A 482 -8.49 -2.24 14.62
N TRP A 483 -9.67 -2.73 15.00
CA TRP A 483 -10.51 -2.07 16.01
C TRP A 483 -9.88 -2.06 17.40
N GLN A 484 -9.23 -3.14 17.81
CA GLN A 484 -8.60 -3.24 19.13
C GLN A 484 -7.32 -2.39 19.24
N LYS A 485 -6.51 -2.30 18.17
CA LYS A 485 -5.14 -1.75 18.24
C LYS A 485 -4.80 -0.65 17.21
N GLY A 486 -5.73 -0.31 16.31
CA GLY A 486 -5.51 0.66 15.23
C GLY A 486 -5.56 2.14 15.64
N LEU A 487 -5.82 2.46 16.91
CA LEU A 487 -5.58 3.81 17.44
C LEU A 487 -4.07 3.98 17.68
N LEU A 488 -3.31 4.21 16.60
CA LEU A 488 -1.86 4.20 16.61
C LEU A 488 -1.26 5.49 17.20
N LYS A 489 -0.30 5.35 18.13
CA LYS A 489 0.48 6.48 18.68
C LYS A 489 1.48 7.07 17.68
N LYS A 490 1.70 6.42 16.52
CA LYS A 490 2.71 6.86 15.54
C LYS A 490 2.30 8.10 14.72
N GLY A 491 1.00 8.38 14.53
CA GLY A 491 0.55 9.61 13.84
C GLY A 491 -0.83 9.50 13.18
N PRO A 492 -1.27 10.52 12.42
CA PRO A 492 -2.60 10.58 11.81
C PRO A 492 -2.66 10.01 10.39
N GLY A 493 -1.52 9.80 9.73
CA GLY A 493 -1.43 9.39 8.32
C GLY A 493 -1.91 7.96 8.01
N ILE A 494 -1.73 7.55 6.75
CA ILE A 494 -2.35 6.34 6.19
C ILE A 494 -1.42 5.11 6.14
N CYS A 495 -0.10 5.28 6.16
CA CYS A 495 0.85 4.17 6.11
C CYS A 495 0.88 3.35 7.42
N HIS A 496 0.82 4.06 8.54
CA HIS A 496 0.97 3.53 9.89
C HIS A 496 0.43 4.50 10.95
N GLY A 497 -0.69 5.14 10.63
CA GLY A 497 -1.42 6.07 11.51
C GLY A 497 -2.92 5.78 11.53
N VAL A 498 -3.65 6.52 12.35
CA VAL A 498 -5.07 6.24 12.66
C VAL A 498 -5.96 6.25 11.41
N ALA A 499 -5.74 7.16 10.45
CA ALA A 499 -6.52 7.18 9.20
C ALA A 499 -6.28 5.93 8.35
N GLY A 500 -5.06 5.40 8.34
CA GLY A 500 -4.72 4.16 7.62
C GLY A 500 -5.41 2.94 8.19
N SER A 501 -5.46 2.83 9.52
CA SER A 501 -6.25 1.82 10.21
C SER A 501 -7.75 2.00 9.94
N ALA A 502 -8.26 3.23 9.90
CA ALA A 502 -9.67 3.51 9.64
C ALA A 502 -10.14 3.09 8.22
N TYR A 503 -9.26 3.20 7.21
CA TYR A 503 -9.53 2.71 5.85
C TYR A 503 -9.83 1.20 5.78
N VAL A 504 -9.33 0.38 6.72
CA VAL A 504 -9.67 -1.06 6.80
C VAL A 504 -11.17 -1.26 7.00
N PHE A 505 -11.82 -0.37 7.76
CA PHE A 505 -13.27 -0.43 7.94
C PHE A 505 -14.02 0.04 6.69
N LEU A 506 -13.53 1.06 5.97
CA LEU A 506 -14.12 1.47 4.69
C LEU A 506 -14.02 0.35 3.63
N LEU A 507 -12.88 -0.36 3.58
CA LEU A 507 -12.69 -1.59 2.79
C LEU A 507 -13.72 -2.67 3.18
N LEU A 508 -13.86 -2.96 4.47
CA LEU A 508 -14.83 -3.96 4.97
C LEU A 508 -16.29 -3.57 4.74
N TYR A 509 -16.62 -2.28 4.81
CA TYR A 509 -17.95 -1.79 4.42
C TYR A 509 -18.23 -2.07 2.94
N ARG A 510 -17.32 -1.69 2.02
CA ARG A 510 -17.48 -1.97 0.58
C ARG A 510 -17.52 -3.46 0.22
N LEU A 511 -16.94 -4.33 1.06
CA LEU A 511 -17.02 -5.79 0.92
C LEU A 511 -18.32 -6.41 1.43
N THR A 512 -18.99 -5.81 2.42
CA THR A 512 -20.06 -6.47 3.21
C THR A 512 -21.39 -5.71 3.30
N GLY A 513 -21.40 -4.42 3.00
CA GLY A 513 -22.52 -3.50 3.25
C GLY A 513 -22.80 -3.22 4.74
N ASN A 514 -22.01 -3.76 5.67
CA ASN A 514 -22.32 -3.70 7.10
C ASN A 514 -21.93 -2.35 7.73
N SER A 515 -22.94 -1.56 8.10
CA SER A 515 -22.81 -0.24 8.74
C SER A 515 -21.97 -0.19 10.02
N LYS A 516 -21.75 -1.33 10.70
CA LYS A 516 -20.75 -1.46 11.79
C LYS A 516 -19.40 -0.87 11.40
N TYR A 517 -18.96 -1.09 10.16
CA TYR A 517 -17.66 -0.63 9.71
C TYR A 517 -17.62 0.88 9.41
N ILE A 518 -18.73 1.48 8.94
CA ILE A 518 -18.83 2.96 8.89
C ILE A 518 -18.71 3.53 10.29
N TYR A 519 -19.46 3.00 11.27
CA TYR A 519 -19.38 3.45 12.68
C TYR A 519 -17.95 3.39 13.23
N ARG A 520 -17.22 2.29 12.98
CA ARG A 520 -15.81 2.16 13.42
C ARG A 520 -14.88 3.17 12.74
N ALA A 521 -15.07 3.43 11.44
CA ALA A 521 -14.34 4.50 10.74
C ALA A 521 -14.68 5.89 11.32
N GLN A 522 -15.96 6.17 11.63
CA GLN A 522 -16.40 7.40 12.29
C GLN A 522 -15.72 7.59 13.65
N ARG A 523 -15.62 6.55 14.49
CA ARG A 523 -14.91 6.62 15.77
C ARG A 523 -13.40 6.91 15.63
N PHE A 524 -12.77 6.40 14.58
CA PHE A 524 -11.36 6.70 14.29
C PHE A 524 -11.17 8.13 13.77
N ALA A 525 -12.16 8.65 13.01
CA ALA A 525 -12.21 10.06 12.61
C ALA A 525 -12.43 11.02 13.80
N GLU A 526 -13.26 10.63 14.76
CA GLU A 526 -13.45 11.35 16.02
C GLU A 526 -12.14 11.41 16.82
N PHE A 527 -11.46 10.26 16.97
CA PHE A 527 -10.23 10.14 17.76
C PHE A 527 -9.11 11.07 17.30
N LEU A 528 -8.92 11.21 15.98
CA LEU A 528 -7.88 12.04 15.33
C LEU A 528 -7.84 13.51 15.78
N PHE A 529 -8.92 14.03 16.38
CA PHE A 529 -9.01 15.43 16.80
C PHE A 529 -9.18 15.59 18.33
N THR A 530 -9.12 14.49 19.09
CA THR A 530 -9.14 14.49 20.56
C THR A 530 -7.85 15.05 21.16
N GLU A 531 -7.93 15.57 22.39
CA GLU A 531 -6.73 15.98 23.14
C GLU A 531 -5.87 14.77 23.55
N GLU A 532 -6.46 13.57 23.73
CA GLU A 532 -5.71 12.33 23.99
C GLU A 532 -4.80 11.98 22.80
N PHE A 533 -5.32 12.04 21.57
CA PHE A 533 -4.49 11.87 20.38
C PHE A 533 -3.42 12.96 20.25
N LYS A 534 -3.77 14.24 20.43
CA LYS A 534 -2.80 15.35 20.34
C LYS A 534 -1.67 15.28 21.36
N ALA A 535 -1.95 14.83 22.58
CA ALA A 535 -0.97 14.76 23.66
C ALA A 535 -0.13 13.47 23.65
N GLY A 536 -0.69 12.35 23.18
CA GLY A 536 -0.02 11.03 23.20
C GLY A 536 0.53 10.52 21.87
N SER A 537 0.29 11.22 20.74
CA SER A 537 0.85 10.86 19.44
C SER A 537 2.25 11.45 19.24
N ARG A 538 3.03 10.85 18.34
CA ARG A 538 4.36 11.35 17.97
C ARG A 538 4.25 12.66 17.19
N VAL A 539 5.19 13.56 17.44
CA VAL A 539 5.42 14.76 16.60
C VAL A 539 5.72 14.32 15.17
N LEU A 540 5.13 15.01 14.20
CA LEU A 540 5.28 14.70 12.77
C LEU A 540 6.44 15.49 12.18
N GLU A 541 7.32 14.79 11.46
CA GLU A 541 8.44 15.42 10.74
C GLU A 541 7.99 16.07 9.42
N SER A 542 6.93 15.55 8.79
CA SER A 542 6.24 16.18 7.65
C SER A 542 4.73 16.23 7.90
N ILE A 543 4.23 17.43 8.21
CA ILE A 543 2.79 17.70 8.45
C ILE A 543 1.98 17.49 7.15
N TYR A 544 2.58 17.81 5.99
CA TYR A 544 1.91 17.76 4.68
C TYR A 544 2.02 16.41 3.96
N SER A 545 2.82 15.46 4.46
CA SER A 545 2.99 14.12 3.88
C SER A 545 1.65 13.41 3.58
N LEU A 546 1.56 12.73 2.44
CA LEU A 546 0.37 11.94 2.08
C LEU A 546 0.29 10.67 2.92
N TYR A 547 1.39 9.95 3.09
CA TYR A 547 1.38 8.65 3.75
C TYR A 547 1.54 8.71 5.28
N GLU A 548 2.09 9.81 5.83
CA GLU A 548 2.43 9.92 7.26
C GLU A 548 1.81 11.16 7.92
N GLY A 549 1.63 12.23 7.14
CA GLY A 549 1.04 13.50 7.56
C GLY A 549 -0.47 13.58 7.33
N PHE A 550 -0.99 14.81 7.38
CA PHE A 550 -2.43 15.08 7.32
C PHE A 550 -3.03 15.01 5.90
N SER A 551 -2.24 14.97 4.83
CA SER A 551 -2.79 14.88 3.47
C SER A 551 -3.53 13.54 3.25
N GLY A 552 -3.02 12.44 3.81
CA GLY A 552 -3.75 11.16 3.83
C GLY A 552 -4.97 11.17 4.75
N THR A 553 -4.90 11.91 5.86
CA THR A 553 -6.04 12.12 6.77
C THR A 553 -7.16 12.90 6.09
N VAL A 554 -6.84 13.90 5.25
CA VAL A 554 -7.82 14.62 4.43
C VAL A 554 -8.49 13.69 3.40
N CYS A 555 -7.72 12.84 2.71
CA CYS A 555 -8.31 11.82 1.82
C CYS A 555 -9.28 10.90 2.56
N PHE A 556 -8.89 10.40 3.73
CA PHE A 556 -9.74 9.56 4.59
C PHE A 556 -11.04 10.27 4.99
N LEU A 557 -10.98 11.54 5.40
CA LEU A 557 -12.18 12.31 5.79
C LEU A 557 -13.14 12.56 4.62
N ILE A 558 -12.64 12.68 3.39
CA ILE A 558 -13.49 12.73 2.18
C ILE A 558 -14.14 11.36 1.92
N ASP A 559 -13.36 10.29 2.00
CA ASP A 559 -13.83 8.93 1.69
C ASP A 559 -14.82 8.39 2.74
N LEU A 560 -14.70 8.82 4.00
CA LEU A 560 -15.66 8.52 5.07
C LEU A 560 -17.07 9.06 4.78
N LEU A 561 -17.17 10.20 4.08
CA LEU A 561 -18.45 10.78 3.64
C LEU A 561 -19.01 10.06 2.39
N GLN A 562 -18.19 9.28 1.68
CA GLN A 562 -18.56 8.54 0.47
C GLN A 562 -18.17 7.06 0.57
N PRO A 563 -18.61 6.33 1.60
CA PRO A 563 -18.05 5.02 1.96
C PRO A 563 -18.28 3.94 0.90
N ASN A 564 -19.26 4.12 0.00
CA ASN A 564 -19.47 3.25 -1.16
C ASN A 564 -18.40 3.38 -2.26
N GLN A 565 -17.67 4.51 -2.29
CA GLN A 565 -16.63 4.82 -3.28
C GLN A 565 -15.22 4.87 -2.68
N ALA A 566 -15.11 4.89 -1.35
CA ALA A 566 -13.86 4.94 -0.58
C ALA A 566 -12.79 3.93 -1.04
N GLU A 567 -11.56 4.41 -1.26
CA GLU A 567 -10.40 3.61 -1.67
C GLU A 567 -9.16 4.10 -0.95
N PHE A 568 -8.33 3.19 -0.44
CA PHE A 568 -7.05 3.59 0.13
C PHE A 568 -6.23 4.31 -0.95
N PRO A 569 -5.68 5.52 -0.67
CA PRO A 569 -5.00 6.34 -1.65
C PRO A 569 -4.01 5.56 -2.50
N LEU A 570 -4.27 5.58 -3.80
CA LEU A 570 -3.42 5.01 -4.85
C LEU A 570 -3.16 3.49 -4.73
N PHE A 571 -3.97 2.75 -3.96
CA PHE A 571 -3.85 1.31 -3.74
C PHE A 571 -5.21 0.58 -3.90
N SER A 572 -5.69 0.51 -5.15
CA SER A 572 -7.05 0.05 -5.47
C SER A 572 -7.24 -1.47 -5.38
N VAL A 573 -8.49 -1.88 -5.12
CA VAL A 573 -8.93 -3.27 -4.92
C VAL A 573 -10.17 -3.62 -5.76
N PHE A 574 -11.13 -2.68 -5.87
CA PHE A 574 -12.45 -2.88 -6.49
C PHE A 574 -12.48 -2.69 -8.02
N VAL A 575 -11.37 -3.01 -8.66
CA VAL A 575 -11.03 -2.78 -10.09
C VAL A 575 -10.90 -4.07 -10.89
#